data_AF-A0A420Y5W4-F1
#
_entry.id   AF-A0A420Y5W4-F1
#
_cell.length_a   1.000
_cell.length_b   1.000
_cell.length_c   1.000
_cell.angle_alpha   90.00
_cell.angle_beta   90.00
_cell.angle_gamma   90.00
#
_symmetry.space_group_name_H-M   'P 1'
#
loop_
_entity.id
_entity.type
_entity.pdbx_description
1 polymer ?
#
loop_
_entity_poly.entity_id
_entity_poly.type
_entity_poly.pdbx_seq_one_letter_code
_entity_poly.pdbx_strand_id
1 'polypeptide(L)'
;MHFAFPLTIFSLALLTAGSPLQPRQVNPSTINSLLPSFGVVPNTNPTGGNCEGMKADGSPVHIPCNCPPNRDEFIAKLSSAVAAGRVLNNPIKFSADVNDQSVATLKSRATAALIMLQNFSGRAGVGCPAVSAPNFLKMQTDGVFHITVLVG
;
A
#
# COMPACT_ATOMS: atom_id res chain seq x y z
N MET A 1 5.06 -53.26 -62.56
CA MET A 1 4.21 -53.42 -61.34
C MET A 1 4.65 -52.36 -60.35
N HIS A 2 3.69 -51.80 -59.62
CA HIS A 2 3.72 -50.48 -58.97
C HIS A 2 4.76 -50.32 -57.84
N PHE A 3 5.33 -49.12 -57.74
CA PHE A 3 6.08 -48.59 -56.60
C PHE A 3 5.11 -48.13 -55.49
N ALA A 4 5.42 -48.36 -54.22
CA ALA A 4 4.72 -47.77 -53.08
C ALA A 4 5.69 -47.40 -51.94
N PHE A 5 5.86 -46.08 -51.74
CA PHE A 5 6.51 -45.44 -50.59
C PHE A 5 5.46 -45.11 -49.53
N PRO A 6 5.72 -45.26 -48.21
CA PRO A 6 4.89 -44.64 -47.19
C PRO A 6 5.46 -43.27 -46.76
N LEU A 7 4.61 -42.24 -46.85
CA LEU A 7 4.81 -40.89 -46.31
C LEU A 7 4.81 -40.91 -44.77
N THR A 8 5.86 -40.39 -44.16
CA THR A 8 5.88 -39.98 -42.74
C THR A 8 5.41 -38.54 -42.60
N ILE A 9 4.34 -38.34 -41.83
CA ILE A 9 3.73 -37.03 -41.54
C ILE A 9 4.52 -36.38 -40.41
N PHE A 10 5.06 -35.19 -40.65
CA PHE A 10 5.81 -34.39 -39.66
C PHE A 10 4.86 -33.38 -39.01
N SER A 11 4.50 -33.58 -37.74
CA SER A 11 3.67 -32.64 -36.98
C SER A 11 4.50 -31.47 -36.46
N LEU A 12 4.14 -30.25 -36.88
CA LEU A 12 4.76 -29.00 -36.44
C LEU A 12 4.05 -28.48 -35.18
N ALA A 13 4.70 -28.54 -34.02
CA ALA A 13 4.20 -27.92 -32.80
C ALA A 13 4.59 -26.43 -32.78
N LEU A 14 3.61 -25.52 -32.87
CA LEU A 14 3.82 -24.09 -32.67
C LEU A 14 3.97 -23.79 -31.16
N LEU A 15 5.15 -23.36 -30.74
CA LEU A 15 5.36 -22.75 -29.42
C LEU A 15 4.98 -21.27 -29.48
N THR A 16 3.86 -20.89 -28.86
CA THR A 16 3.52 -19.50 -28.59
C THR A 16 4.29 -19.03 -27.36
N ALA A 17 5.35 -18.25 -27.56
CA ALA A 17 6.07 -17.58 -26.49
C ALA A 17 5.21 -16.45 -25.90
N GLY A 18 4.53 -16.70 -24.79
CA GLY A 18 3.92 -15.66 -23.97
C GLY A 18 4.96 -15.05 -23.04
N SER A 19 5.33 -13.79 -23.24
CA SER A 19 6.20 -13.07 -22.30
C SER A 19 5.50 -12.91 -20.95
N PRO A 20 6.11 -13.30 -19.81
CA PRO A 20 5.54 -12.99 -18.51
C PRO A 20 5.52 -11.47 -18.35
N LEU A 21 4.34 -10.90 -18.07
CA LEU A 21 4.21 -9.52 -17.62
C LEU A 21 4.99 -9.39 -16.30
N GLN A 22 6.19 -8.83 -16.36
CA GLN A 22 6.94 -8.51 -15.15
C GLN A 22 6.11 -7.52 -14.32
N PRO A 23 5.87 -7.81 -13.03
CA PRO A 23 5.23 -6.83 -12.16
C PRO A 23 6.09 -5.56 -12.19
N ARG A 24 5.48 -4.43 -12.50
CA ARG A 24 6.14 -3.12 -12.45
C ARG A 24 6.66 -2.94 -11.03
N GLN A 25 7.97 -3.13 -10.82
CA GLN A 25 8.57 -2.92 -9.51
C GLN A 25 8.43 -1.44 -9.16
N VAL A 26 7.58 -1.13 -8.19
CA VAL A 26 7.40 0.24 -7.70
C VAL A 26 8.44 0.48 -6.61
N ASN A 27 9.38 1.40 -6.86
CA ASN A 27 10.45 1.69 -5.91
C ASN A 27 9.86 2.15 -4.55
N PRO A 28 10.24 1.50 -3.43
CA PRO A 28 9.79 1.90 -2.09
C PRO A 28 10.05 3.37 -1.77
N SER A 29 11.17 3.95 -2.22
CA SER A 29 11.47 5.36 -1.98
C SER A 29 10.49 6.29 -2.68
N THR A 30 10.04 5.94 -3.89
CA THR A 30 8.97 6.65 -4.60
C THR A 30 7.65 6.58 -3.83
N ILE A 31 7.28 5.41 -3.29
CA ILE A 31 6.05 5.31 -2.48
C ILE A 31 6.17 6.15 -1.20
N ASN A 32 7.34 6.17 -0.56
CA ASN A 32 7.54 6.98 0.63
C ASN A 32 7.37 8.47 0.36
N SER A 33 7.86 8.99 -0.78
CA SER A 33 7.68 10.40 -1.15
C SER A 33 6.25 10.76 -1.55
N LEU A 34 5.42 9.78 -1.90
CA LEU A 34 4.02 9.97 -2.29
C LEU A 34 3.04 9.89 -1.13
N LEU A 35 3.54 9.65 0.08
CA LEU A 35 2.74 9.64 1.29
C LEU A 35 3.29 10.65 2.30
N PRO A 36 2.42 11.35 3.02
CA PRO A 36 2.86 12.19 4.12
C PRO A 36 3.47 11.35 5.26
N SER A 37 4.03 11.99 6.29
CA SER A 37 4.34 11.29 7.55
C SER A 37 3.04 10.72 8.17
N PHE A 38 3.14 9.85 9.19
CA PHE A 38 1.92 9.40 9.89
C PHE A 38 1.20 10.57 10.58
N GLY A 39 1.96 11.54 11.10
CA GLY A 39 1.43 12.66 11.89
C GLY A 39 1.30 12.35 13.40
N VAL A 40 1.68 11.15 13.84
CA VAL A 40 1.81 10.74 15.24
C VAL A 40 3.20 10.14 15.42
N VAL A 41 3.91 10.52 16.48
CA VAL A 41 5.16 9.87 16.90
C VAL A 41 4.82 8.58 17.68
N PRO A 42 5.47 7.43 17.38
CA PRO A 42 5.26 6.21 18.15
C PRO A 42 5.56 6.40 19.63
N ASN A 43 4.75 5.77 20.49
CA ASN A 43 4.89 5.84 21.94
C ASN A 43 4.69 7.23 22.59
N THR A 44 3.97 8.16 21.95
CA THR A 44 3.64 9.46 22.58
C THR A 44 2.67 9.31 23.76
N ASN A 45 2.93 10.03 24.85
CA ASN A 45 2.08 10.16 26.04
C ASN A 45 1.53 8.82 26.59
N PRO A 46 2.40 7.84 26.94
CA PRO A 46 1.96 6.52 27.36
C PRO A 46 1.17 6.57 28.67
N THR A 47 -0.08 6.10 28.64
CA THR A 47 -1.02 6.10 29.77
C THR A 47 -1.79 4.78 29.83
N GLY A 48 -1.63 4.03 30.93
CA GLY A 48 -2.41 2.80 31.17
C GLY A 48 -2.26 1.74 30.07
N GLY A 49 -1.06 1.58 29.51
CA GLY A 49 -0.76 0.63 28.42
C GLY A 49 -1.19 1.09 27.03
N ASN A 50 -1.72 2.31 26.89
CA ASN A 50 -2.05 2.94 25.62
C ASN A 50 -1.16 4.16 25.38
N CYS A 51 -1.14 4.64 24.15
CA CYS A 51 -0.46 5.85 23.73
C CYS A 51 -1.44 6.78 23.02
N GLU A 52 -1.00 8.00 22.75
CA GLU A 52 -1.85 9.04 22.15
C GLU A 52 -1.78 9.01 20.62
N GLY A 53 -2.95 8.94 20.00
CA GLY A 53 -3.17 9.23 18.59
C GLY A 53 -4.11 10.43 18.44
N MET A 54 -4.54 10.71 17.20
CA MET A 54 -5.38 11.87 16.93
C MET A 54 -6.49 11.56 15.93
N LYS A 55 -7.69 12.03 16.25
CA LYS A 55 -8.84 11.99 15.34
C LYS A 55 -8.73 13.06 14.25
N ALA A 56 -9.56 12.96 13.21
CA ALA A 56 -9.57 13.93 12.13
C ALA A 56 -9.89 15.37 12.59
N ASP A 57 -10.67 15.51 13.67
CA ASP A 57 -11.05 16.78 14.31
C ASP A 57 -9.96 17.37 15.22
N GLY A 58 -8.83 16.68 15.38
CA GLY A 58 -7.72 17.11 16.23
C GLY A 58 -7.81 16.67 17.69
N SER A 59 -8.89 15.98 18.10
CA SER A 59 -9.00 15.47 19.47
C SER A 59 -8.10 14.26 19.72
N PRO A 60 -7.43 14.18 20.90
CA PRO A 60 -6.64 13.01 21.29
C PRO A 60 -7.50 11.74 21.40
N VAL A 61 -6.89 10.59 21.15
CA VAL A 61 -7.53 9.28 21.31
C VAL A 61 -6.50 8.22 21.68
N HIS A 62 -6.89 7.25 22.50
CA HIS A 62 -6.01 6.14 22.86
C HIS A 62 -5.80 5.20 21.66
N ILE A 63 -4.53 4.87 21.41
CA ILE A 63 -4.08 3.88 20.42
C ILE A 63 -3.10 2.90 21.07
N PRO A 64 -2.88 1.71 20.48
CA PRO A 64 -1.78 0.84 20.88
C PRO A 64 -0.42 1.55 20.75
N CYS A 65 0.49 1.37 21.71
CA CYS A 65 1.79 2.05 21.70
C CYS A 65 2.74 1.63 20.57
N ASN A 66 2.51 0.46 19.99
CA ASN A 66 3.21 0.01 18.78
C ASN A 66 2.64 0.65 17.49
N CYS A 67 1.71 1.60 17.61
CA CYS A 67 1.16 2.36 16.51
C CYS A 67 1.56 3.84 16.58
N PRO A 68 1.94 4.46 15.46
CA PRO A 68 2.08 3.85 14.13
C PRO A 68 3.26 2.86 14.04
N PRO A 69 3.26 1.94 13.05
CA PRO A 69 4.36 0.98 12.89
C PRO A 69 5.65 1.68 12.45
N ASN A 70 6.76 0.93 12.42
CA ASN A 70 7.99 1.42 11.79
C ASN A 70 7.70 1.84 10.33
N ARG A 71 8.16 3.05 9.97
CA ARG A 71 7.84 3.66 8.66
C ARG A 71 8.44 2.87 7.50
N ASP A 72 9.66 2.39 7.62
CA ASP A 72 10.34 1.67 6.53
C ASP A 72 9.69 0.30 6.30
N GLU A 73 9.32 -0.41 7.37
CA GLU A 73 8.56 -1.66 7.26
C GLU A 73 7.18 -1.42 6.64
N PHE A 74 6.50 -0.33 7.03
CA PHE A 74 5.23 0.09 6.42
C PHE A 74 5.36 0.32 4.91
N ILE A 75 6.35 1.08 4.48
CA ILE A 75 6.57 1.38 3.07
C ILE A 75 6.96 0.11 2.28
N ALA A 76 7.76 -0.78 2.86
CA ALA A 76 8.11 -2.05 2.22
C ALA A 76 6.87 -2.91 1.96
N LYS A 77 5.99 -3.07 2.97
CA LYS A 77 4.73 -3.83 2.80
C LYS A 77 3.77 -3.14 1.83
N LEU A 78 3.63 -1.82 1.92
CA LEU A 78 2.78 -1.08 0.99
C LEU A 78 3.29 -1.20 -0.45
N SER A 79 4.61 -1.15 -0.67
CA SER A 79 5.21 -1.36 -2.00
C SER A 79 4.85 -2.72 -2.57
N SER A 80 4.98 -3.78 -1.78
CA SER A 80 4.56 -5.12 -2.19
C SER A 80 3.05 -5.19 -2.49
N ALA A 81 2.21 -4.52 -1.69
CA ALA A 81 0.76 -4.49 -1.90
C ALA A 81 0.37 -3.72 -3.17
N VAL A 82 1.05 -2.60 -3.45
CA VAL A 82 0.84 -1.80 -4.67
C VAL A 82 1.22 -2.60 -5.91
N ALA A 83 2.36 -3.30 -5.88
CA ALA A 83 2.76 -4.19 -6.97
C ALA A 83 1.77 -5.35 -7.17
N ALA A 84 1.17 -5.85 -6.09
CA ALA A 84 0.14 -6.89 -6.14
C ALA A 84 -1.28 -6.36 -6.46
N GLY A 85 -1.49 -5.05 -6.45
CA GLY A 85 -2.81 -4.41 -6.58
C GLY A 85 -3.79 -4.70 -5.43
N ARG A 86 -3.30 -5.22 -4.29
CA ARG A 86 -4.16 -5.61 -3.15
C ARG A 86 -3.38 -5.66 -1.83
N VAL A 87 -4.11 -5.48 -0.73
CA VAL A 87 -3.68 -5.80 0.63
C VAL A 87 -4.50 -7.00 1.11
N LEU A 88 -3.87 -8.15 1.31
CA LEU A 88 -4.58 -9.41 1.56
C LEU A 88 -5.61 -9.68 0.45
N ASN A 89 -6.90 -9.72 0.81
CA ASN A 89 -8.02 -9.91 -0.13
C ASN A 89 -8.69 -8.59 -0.57
N ASN A 90 -8.18 -7.45 -0.13
CA ASN A 90 -8.77 -6.14 -0.44
C ASN A 90 -8.02 -5.51 -1.63
N PRO A 91 -8.68 -5.27 -2.78
CA PRO A 91 -8.06 -4.56 -3.88
C PRO A 91 -7.74 -3.12 -3.48
N ILE A 92 -6.62 -2.60 -3.98
CA ILE A 92 -6.22 -1.20 -3.74
C ILE A 92 -5.94 -0.48 -5.07
N LYS A 93 -6.16 0.83 -5.07
CA LYS A 93 -5.76 1.73 -6.16
C LYS A 93 -4.66 2.65 -5.64
N PHE A 94 -3.51 2.66 -6.31
CA PHE A 94 -2.40 3.52 -5.96
C PHE A 94 -1.64 3.92 -7.23
N SER A 95 -1.65 5.22 -7.56
CA SER A 95 -0.82 5.74 -8.64
C SER A 95 0.58 6.06 -8.11
N ALA A 96 1.61 5.48 -8.74
CA ALA A 96 3.01 5.78 -8.46
C ALA A 96 3.57 6.97 -9.29
N ASP A 97 2.71 7.67 -10.05
CA ASP A 97 3.13 8.84 -10.83
C ASP A 97 3.37 10.05 -9.92
N VAL A 98 4.63 10.45 -9.78
CA VAL A 98 5.02 11.58 -8.92
C VAL A 98 4.45 12.92 -9.36
N ASN A 99 4.06 13.06 -10.62
CA ASN A 99 3.51 14.30 -11.17
C ASN A 99 2.00 14.41 -10.98
N ASP A 100 1.32 13.29 -10.74
CA ASP A 100 -0.12 13.29 -10.48
C ASP A 100 -0.38 13.60 -8.99
N GLN A 101 -0.68 14.87 -8.75
CA GLN A 101 -1.09 15.41 -7.45
C GLN A 101 -2.58 15.77 -7.43
N SER A 102 -3.38 15.17 -8.31
CA SER A 102 -4.83 15.40 -8.31
C SER A 102 -5.45 14.94 -6.99
N VAL A 103 -6.52 15.62 -6.57
CA VAL A 103 -7.30 15.26 -5.37
C VAL A 103 -7.70 13.79 -5.40
N ALA A 104 -8.15 13.28 -6.55
CA ALA A 104 -8.52 11.87 -6.70
C ALA A 104 -7.33 10.92 -6.45
N THR A 105 -6.16 11.24 -6.99
CA THR A 105 -4.96 10.43 -6.81
C THR A 105 -4.46 10.47 -5.37
N LEU A 106 -4.43 11.63 -4.73
CA LEU A 106 -4.04 11.76 -3.33
C LEU A 106 -4.98 10.98 -2.39
N LYS A 107 -6.29 11.06 -2.61
CA LYS A 107 -7.28 10.25 -1.87
C LYS A 107 -7.10 8.75 -2.08
N SER A 108 -6.76 8.32 -3.30
CA SER A 108 -6.50 6.90 -3.60
C SER A 108 -5.26 6.38 -2.88
N ARG A 109 -4.16 7.15 -2.89
CA ARG A 109 -2.92 6.83 -2.16
C ARG A 109 -3.17 6.72 -0.66
N ALA A 110 -3.88 7.69 -0.09
CA ALA A 110 -4.24 7.69 1.32
C ALA A 110 -5.10 6.47 1.68
N THR A 111 -6.08 6.14 0.85
CA THR A 111 -6.96 4.97 1.05
C THR A 111 -6.16 3.67 1.06
N ALA A 112 -5.28 3.47 0.08
CA ALA A 112 -4.42 2.29 0.03
C ALA A 112 -3.47 2.21 1.25
N ALA A 113 -2.90 3.34 1.68
CA ALA A 113 -2.06 3.43 2.87
C ALA A 113 -2.83 3.07 4.14
N LEU A 114 -4.07 3.55 4.31
CA LEU A 114 -4.92 3.24 5.45
C LEU A 114 -5.35 1.77 5.47
N ILE A 115 -5.69 1.20 4.31
CA ILE A 115 -5.98 -0.25 4.20
C ILE A 115 -4.73 -1.04 4.61
N MET A 116 -3.53 -0.68 4.14
CA MET A 116 -2.30 -1.35 4.58
C MET A 116 -2.08 -1.20 6.09
N LEU A 117 -2.28 0.00 6.65
CA LEU A 117 -2.11 0.29 8.07
C LEU A 117 -3.01 -0.60 8.95
N GLN A 118 -4.28 -0.72 8.60
CA GLN A 118 -5.28 -1.52 9.32
C GLN A 118 -5.06 -3.03 9.18
N ASN A 119 -4.26 -3.46 8.20
CA ASN A 119 -3.96 -4.87 7.92
C ASN A 119 -2.47 -5.19 8.11
N PHE A 120 -1.71 -4.32 8.78
CA PHE A 120 -0.25 -4.34 8.81
C PHE A 120 0.35 -5.62 9.42
N SER A 121 -0.39 -6.28 10.34
CA SER A 121 0.04 -7.56 10.93
C SER A 121 -0.07 -8.76 9.98
N GLY A 122 -0.62 -8.57 8.78
CA GLY A 122 -0.92 -9.66 7.85
C GLY A 122 -2.27 -10.34 8.11
N ARG A 123 -3.08 -9.83 9.05
CA ARG A 123 -4.45 -10.30 9.32
C ARG A 123 -5.46 -9.19 9.06
N ALA A 124 -6.62 -9.59 8.55
CA ALA A 124 -7.68 -8.66 8.18
C ALA A 124 -8.15 -7.84 9.40
N GLY A 125 -8.05 -6.51 9.33
CA GLY A 125 -8.48 -5.60 10.40
C GLY A 125 -7.65 -5.65 11.69
N VAL A 126 -6.56 -6.42 11.71
CA VAL A 126 -5.63 -6.48 12.84
C VAL A 126 -4.38 -5.71 12.45
N GLY A 127 -4.35 -4.44 12.79
CA GLY A 127 -3.24 -3.55 12.46
C GLY A 127 -3.36 -2.28 13.28
N CYS A 128 -2.77 -1.20 12.78
CA CYS A 128 -2.87 0.08 13.45
C CYS A 128 -4.16 0.81 13.06
N PRO A 129 -4.85 1.44 14.02
CA PRO A 129 -6.05 2.20 13.72
C PRO A 129 -5.69 3.45 12.91
N ALA A 130 -6.61 3.94 12.07
CA ALA A 130 -6.35 5.09 11.20
C ALA A 130 -5.94 6.35 11.97
N VAL A 131 -6.41 6.51 13.22
CA VAL A 131 -6.05 7.61 14.13
C VAL A 131 -4.60 7.58 14.63
N SER A 132 -3.84 6.51 14.35
CA SER A 132 -2.37 6.49 14.49
C SER A 132 -1.64 7.11 13.30
N ALA A 133 -2.37 7.46 12.24
CA ALA A 133 -1.86 8.12 11.04
C ALA A 133 -2.80 9.25 10.57
N PRO A 134 -3.03 10.29 11.39
CA PRO A 134 -3.99 11.37 11.09
C PRO A 134 -3.71 12.11 9.78
N ASN A 135 -2.46 12.18 9.31
CA ASN A 135 -2.15 12.79 8.02
C ASN A 135 -2.67 11.96 6.84
N PHE A 136 -2.73 10.62 6.97
CA PHE A 136 -3.37 9.77 5.97
C PHE A 136 -4.88 9.97 5.96
N LEU A 137 -5.50 10.06 7.15
CA LEU A 137 -6.93 10.38 7.27
C LEU A 137 -7.27 11.71 6.60
N LYS A 138 -6.51 12.77 6.91
CA LYS A 138 -6.73 14.09 6.30
C LYS A 138 -6.60 14.01 4.78
N MET A 139 -5.50 13.45 4.26
CA MET A 139 -5.29 13.29 2.81
C MET A 139 -6.39 12.44 2.14
N GLN A 140 -6.97 11.45 2.82
CA GLN A 140 -8.11 10.70 2.30
C GLN A 140 -9.38 11.56 2.20
N THR A 141 -9.58 12.46 3.16
CA THR A 141 -10.77 13.32 3.24
C THR A 141 -10.69 14.49 2.28
N ASP A 142 -9.58 15.23 2.27
CA ASP A 142 -9.43 16.48 1.51
C ASP A 142 -8.65 16.32 0.20
N GLY A 143 -7.81 15.27 0.07
CA GLY A 143 -6.92 15.10 -1.07
C GLY A 143 -5.78 16.12 -1.10
N VAL A 144 -5.30 16.54 0.07
CA VAL A 144 -4.15 17.45 0.25
C VAL A 144 -3.02 16.70 0.94
N PHE A 145 -1.78 16.99 0.56
CA PHE A 145 -0.59 16.39 1.15
C PHE A 145 -0.20 17.15 2.44
N HIS A 146 -0.32 16.50 3.60
CA HIS A 146 -0.06 17.12 4.92
C HIS A 146 1.29 16.70 5.50
N ILE A 147 2.17 17.64 5.85
CA ILE A 147 3.52 17.30 6.38
C ILE A 147 3.64 17.44 7.91
N THR A 148 2.59 17.92 8.58
CA THR A 148 2.63 18.32 9.99
C THR A 148 2.65 17.11 10.93
N VAL A 149 3.51 17.13 11.95
CA VAL A 149 3.38 16.24 13.11
C VAL A 149 2.30 16.82 14.02
N LEU A 150 1.25 16.06 14.26
CA LEU A 150 0.08 16.50 15.02
C LEU A 150 0.14 16.05 16.48
N VAL A 151 0.78 14.90 16.73
CA VAL A 151 1.04 14.34 18.06
C VAL A 151 2.51 13.92 18.12
N GLY A 152 3.26 14.45 19.09
CA GLY A 152 4.70 14.21 19.20
C GLY A 152 5.28 14.72 20.49
#